data_AF-A0A4Q3VYA5-F1
#
_entry.id   AF-A0A4Q3VYA5-F1
#
_cell.length_a   1.000
_cell.length_b   1.000
_cell.length_c   1.000
_cell.angle_alpha   90.00
_cell.angle_beta   90.00
_cell.angle_gamma   90.00
#
_symmetry.space_group_name_H-M   'P 1'
#
loop_
_entity.id
_entity.type
_entity.pdbx_description
1 polymer ?
#
loop_
_entity_poly.entity_id
_entity_poly.type
_entity_poly.pdbx_seq_one_letter_code
_entity_poly.pdbx_strand_id
1 'polypeptide(L)'
;MNKAILLLLFFTTASAVSQVVRARTVLLMGSRFDITISANDSLSAEKYIDESIAEIIRIENLISEWKPETPVSEINRNAGIKPVKVDSELFDLTKR
;
A
#
# COMPACT_ATOMS: atom_id res chain seq x y z
N MET A 1 42.26 19.91 28.46
CA MET A 1 42.15 19.27 27.13
C MET A 1 41.29 18.00 27.15
N ASN A 2 41.52 17.06 28.08
CA ASN A 2 40.82 15.75 28.08
C ASN A 2 39.29 15.82 28.26
N LYS A 3 38.76 16.78 29.03
CA LYS A 3 37.31 16.94 29.23
C LYS A 3 36.56 17.47 27.99
N ALA A 4 37.22 18.32 27.18
CA ALA A 4 36.63 18.88 25.97
C ALA A 4 36.53 17.82 24.86
N ILE A 5 37.53 16.93 24.76
CA ILE A 5 37.52 15.80 23.82
C ILE A 5 36.41 14.80 24.18
N LEU A 6 36.20 14.53 25.49
CA LEU A 6 35.12 13.66 25.96
C LEU A 6 33.72 14.22 25.62
N LEU A 7 33.55 15.54 25.75
CA LEU A 7 32.32 16.26 25.38
C LEU A 7 32.06 16.25 23.88
N LEU A 8 33.11 16.35 23.06
CA LEU A 8 33.01 16.29 21.60
C LEU A 8 32.61 14.89 21.11
N LEU A 9 33.18 13.84 21.71
CA LEU A 9 32.82 12.43 21.46
C LEU A 9 31.36 12.11 21.84
N PHE A 10 30.84 12.75 22.88
CA PHE A 10 29.45 12.59 23.30
C PHE A 10 28.45 13.26 22.33
N PHE A 11 28.86 14.32 21.63
CA PHE A 11 28.03 15.01 20.64
C PHE A 11 27.91 14.25 19.32
N THR A 12 28.92 13.47 18.94
CA THR A 12 28.91 12.68 17.69
C THR A 12 27.99 11.46 17.73
N THR A 13 27.54 11.02 18.90
CA THR A 13 26.65 9.85 19.04
C THR A 13 25.16 10.22 19.08
N ALA A 14 24.80 11.50 18.98
CA ALA A 14 23.43 11.97 19.18
C ALA A 14 22.53 11.89 17.92
N SER A 15 23.06 11.49 16.76
CA SER A 15 22.27 11.35 15.53
C SER A 15 21.62 9.96 15.44
N ALA A 16 20.66 9.67 16.32
CA ALA A 16 19.79 8.51 16.16
C ALA A 16 18.63 8.87 15.21
N VAL A 17 18.64 8.31 13.99
CA VAL A 17 17.49 8.36 13.09
C VAL A 17 16.48 7.33 13.57
N SER A 18 15.44 7.77 14.29
CA SER A 18 14.34 6.89 14.68
C SER A 18 13.29 6.83 13.58
N GLN A 19 12.84 5.63 13.25
CA GLN A 19 11.62 5.46 12.46
C GLN A 19 10.39 5.73 13.34
N VAL A 20 9.30 6.14 12.71
CA VAL A 20 7.97 6.31 13.28
C VAL A 20 7.06 5.24 12.69
N VAL A 21 6.38 4.52 13.57
CA VAL A 21 5.37 3.53 13.19
C VAL A 21 3.98 4.16 13.28
N ARG A 22 3.19 4.03 12.22
CA ARG A 22 1.77 4.41 12.17
C ARG A 22 0.94 3.21 11.75
N ALA A 23 -0.24 3.10 12.34
CA ALA A 23 -1.19 2.03 12.03
C ALA A 23 -2.59 2.61 11.80
N ARG A 24 -3.29 2.08 10.79
CA ARG A 24 -4.67 2.47 10.46
C ARG A 24 -5.50 1.25 10.12
N THR A 25 -6.65 1.16 10.76
CA THR A 25 -7.70 0.20 10.43
C THR A 25 -8.68 0.82 9.45
N VAL A 26 -8.99 0.13 8.35
CA VAL A 26 -9.99 0.54 7.36
C VAL A 26 -10.82 -0.66 6.89
N LEU A 27 -12.01 -0.41 6.35
CA LEU A 27 -12.83 -1.43 5.67
C LEU A 27 -12.65 -1.25 4.15
N LEU A 28 -12.05 -2.23 3.48
CA LEU A 28 -11.75 -2.22 2.04
C LEU A 28 -12.10 -3.58 1.44
N MET A 29 -12.52 -3.64 0.18
CA MET A 29 -12.87 -4.91 -0.49
C MET A 29 -13.85 -5.78 0.31
N GLY A 30 -14.78 -5.14 1.04
CA GLY A 30 -15.75 -5.84 1.89
C GLY A 30 -15.18 -6.49 3.16
N SER A 31 -13.92 -6.25 3.52
CA SER A 31 -13.30 -6.82 4.73
C SER A 31 -12.45 -5.80 5.50
N ARG A 32 -12.04 -6.16 6.72
CA ARG A 32 -11.22 -5.32 7.60
C ARG A 32 -9.75 -5.44 7.21
N PHE A 33 -9.10 -4.31 6.96
CA PHE A 33 -7.66 -4.19 6.73
C PHE A 33 -7.00 -3.41 7.87
N ASP A 34 -5.93 -3.96 8.42
CA ASP A 34 -5.07 -3.29 9.40
C ASP A 34 -3.71 -3.01 8.73
N ILE A 35 -3.47 -1.74 8.39
CA ILE A 35 -2.27 -1.29 7.66
C ILE A 35 -1.30 -0.67 8.67
N THR A 36 -0.08 -1.18 8.74
CA THR A 36 0.98 -0.67 9.62
C THR A 36 2.22 -0.31 8.81
N ILE A 37 2.73 0.91 8.97
CA ILE A 37 3.87 1.45 8.22
C ILE A 37 4.91 2.03 9.18
N SER A 38 6.18 1.71 8.93
CA SER A 38 7.34 2.33 9.57
C SER A 38 8.03 3.27 8.56
N ALA A 39 8.16 4.56 8.87
CA ALA A 39 8.80 5.55 8.01
C ALA A 39 9.67 6.53 8.82
N ASN A 40 10.43 7.40 8.16
CA ASN A 40 11.34 8.34 8.84
C ASN A 40 10.60 9.41 9.66
N ASP A 41 9.35 9.70 9.31
CA ASP A 41 8.53 10.70 9.96
C ASP A 41 7.04 10.33 9.83
N SER A 42 6.20 11.02 10.59
CA SER A 42 4.76 10.73 10.64
C SER A 42 4.05 11.11 9.34
N LEU A 43 4.44 12.19 8.68
CA LEU A 43 3.78 12.65 7.46
C LEU A 43 4.02 11.66 6.32
N SER A 44 5.25 11.18 6.18
CA SER A 44 5.60 10.13 5.23
C SER A 44 4.84 8.83 5.51
N ALA A 45 4.77 8.41 6.78
CA ALA A 45 4.03 7.20 7.16
C ALA A 45 2.53 7.30 6.80
N GLU A 46 1.87 8.41 7.12
CA GLU A 46 0.46 8.62 6.78
C GLU A 46 0.25 8.67 5.25
N LYS A 47 1.13 9.34 4.51
CA LYS A 47 1.09 9.37 3.06
C LYS A 47 1.17 7.96 2.46
N TYR A 48 2.07 7.11 2.94
CA TYR A 48 2.18 5.73 2.45
C TYR A 48 0.97 4.88 2.81
N ILE A 49 0.31 5.15 3.95
CA ILE A 49 -0.96 4.49 4.29
C ILE A 49 -2.03 4.89 3.27
N ASP A 50 -2.13 6.17 2.94
CA ASP A 50 -3.09 6.67 1.95
C ASP A 50 -2.82 6.09 0.55
N GLU A 51 -1.55 6.01 0.13
CA GLU A 51 -1.16 5.37 -1.13
C GLU A 51 -1.52 3.87 -1.15
N SER A 52 -1.32 3.17 -0.04
CA SER A 52 -1.70 1.75 0.10
C SER A 52 -3.21 1.57 -0.02
N ILE A 53 -4.00 2.44 0.61
CA ILE A 53 -5.46 2.42 0.53
C ILE A 53 -5.92 2.68 -0.91
N ALA A 54 -5.35 3.69 -1.57
CA ALA A 54 -5.67 4.03 -2.96
C ALA A 54 -5.36 2.85 -3.90
N GLU A 55 -4.24 2.16 -3.67
CA GLU A 55 -3.87 1.00 -4.47
C GLU A 55 -4.80 -0.20 -4.24
N ILE A 56 -5.20 -0.47 -3.01
CA ILE A 56 -6.19 -1.51 -2.71
C ILE A 56 -7.53 -1.21 -3.41
N ILE A 57 -7.96 0.06 -3.43
CA ILE A 57 -9.18 0.49 -4.15
C ILE A 57 -9.01 0.32 -5.66
N ARG A 58 -7.84 0.66 -6.22
CA ARG A 58 -7.54 0.45 -7.64
C ARG A 58 -7.64 -1.03 -8.01
N ILE A 59 -7.05 -1.91 -7.20
CA ILE A 59 -7.12 -3.37 -7.37
C ILE A 59 -8.57 -3.85 -7.25
N GLU A 60 -9.35 -3.39 -6.27
CA GLU A 60 -10.76 -3.75 -6.15
C GLU A 60 -11.55 -3.43 -7.43
N ASN A 61 -11.32 -2.25 -8.02
CA ASN A 61 -11.97 -1.84 -9.26
C ASN A 61 -11.44 -2.60 -10.50
N LEU A 62 -10.29 -3.26 -10.39
CA LEU A 62 -9.76 -4.12 -11.43
C LEU A 62 -10.35 -5.54 -11.35
N ILE A 63 -10.50 -6.09 -10.13
CA ILE A 63 -10.76 -7.53 -9.94
C ILE A 63 -12.13 -7.88 -9.34
N SER A 64 -12.91 -6.92 -8.84
CA SER A 64 -14.17 -7.23 -8.16
C SER A 64 -15.20 -7.82 -9.13
N GLU A 65 -15.76 -8.98 -8.79
CA GLU A 65 -16.84 -9.62 -9.56
C GLU A 65 -18.23 -9.02 -9.29
N TRP A 66 -18.35 -8.22 -8.21
CA TRP A 66 -19.61 -7.69 -7.70
C TRP A 66 -19.90 -6.26 -8.18
N LYS A 67 -18.86 -5.50 -8.53
CA LYS A 67 -18.97 -4.13 -9.04
C LYS A 67 -19.21 -4.17 -10.56
N PRO A 68 -20.40 -3.78 -11.06
CA PRO A 68 -20.76 -3.96 -12.47
C PRO A 68 -19.81 -3.32 -13.49
N GLU A 69 -19.12 -2.26 -13.08
CA GLU A 69 -18.19 -1.46 -13.87
C GLU A 69 -16.80 -2.09 -14.06
N THR A 70 -16.48 -3.20 -13.39
CA THR A 70 -15.14 -3.80 -13.47
C THR A 70 -14.96 -4.64 -14.74
N PRO A 71 -13.69 -4.82 -15.18
CA PRO A 71 -13.37 -5.75 -16.25
C PRO A 71 -13.80 -7.20 -15.95
N VAL A 72 -13.67 -7.66 -14.69
CA VAL A 72 -14.09 -9.01 -14.30
C VAL A 72 -15.59 -9.20 -14.46
N SER A 73 -16.40 -8.21 -14.05
CA SER A 73 -17.85 -8.29 -14.28
C SER A 73 -18.20 -8.25 -15.77
N GLU A 74 -17.42 -7.55 -16.61
CA GLU A 74 -17.58 -7.62 -18.07
C GLU A 74 -17.25 -9.01 -18.64
N ILE A 75 -16.16 -9.64 -18.18
CA ILE A 75 -15.83 -11.02 -18.56
C ILE A 75 -16.99 -11.96 -18.21
N ASN A 76 -17.49 -11.87 -16.97
CA ASN A 76 -18.58 -12.73 -16.49
C ASN A 76 -19.86 -12.57 -17.32
N ARG A 77 -20.22 -11.34 -17.70
CA ARG A 77 -21.38 -11.08 -18.58
C ARG A 77 -21.21 -11.65 -19.99
N ASN A 78 -19.98 -11.80 -20.47
CA ASN A 78 -19.67 -12.32 -21.81
C ASN A 78 -19.20 -13.78 -21.81
N ALA A 79 -19.31 -14.48 -20.67
CA ALA A 79 -18.90 -15.88 -20.54
C ALA A 79 -19.64 -16.77 -21.57
N GLY A 80 -18.87 -17.44 -22.43
CA GLY A 80 -19.40 -18.27 -23.52
C GLY A 80 -19.99 -17.51 -24.71
N ILE A 81 -19.94 -16.16 -24.73
CA ILE A 81 -20.49 -15.33 -25.81
C ILE A 81 -19.36 -14.82 -26.72
N LYS A 82 -18.37 -14.11 -26.15
CA LYS A 82 -17.26 -13.51 -26.91
C LYS A 82 -16.03 -13.26 -26.03
N PRO A 83 -14.83 -13.21 -26.61
CA PRO A 83 -13.65 -12.76 -25.88
C PRO A 83 -13.79 -11.30 -25.44
N VAL A 84 -13.29 -11.00 -24.24
CA VAL A 84 -13.22 -9.63 -23.68
C VAL A 84 -11.74 -9.23 -23.63
N LYS A 85 -11.43 -8.04 -24.16
CA LYS A 85 -10.08 -7.47 -24.08
C LYS A 85 -9.90 -6.87 -22.69
N VAL A 86 -8.81 -7.21 -22.01
CA VAL A 86 -8.49 -6.73 -20.66
C VAL A 86 -7.08 -6.19 -20.59
N ASP A 87 -6.76 -5.52 -19.49
CA ASP A 87 -5.40 -5.06 -19.19
C ASP A 87 -4.45 -6.26 -19.00
N SER A 88 -3.17 -6.05 -19.31
CA SER A 88 -2.10 -7.02 -19.09
C SER A 88 -2.01 -7.49 -17.63
N GLU A 89 -2.19 -6.59 -16.65
CA GLU A 89 -2.10 -6.93 -15.23
C GLU A 89 -3.14 -7.99 -14.84
N LEU A 90 -4.40 -7.81 -15.27
CA LEU A 90 -5.46 -8.77 -15.01
C LEU A 90 -5.22 -10.09 -15.74
N PHE A 91 -4.79 -10.02 -16.99
CA PHE A 91 -4.47 -11.21 -17.79
C PHE A 91 -3.36 -12.05 -17.14
N ASP A 92 -2.27 -11.39 -16.72
CA ASP A 92 -1.12 -12.03 -16.08
C ASP A 92 -1.48 -12.59 -14.70
N LEU A 93 -2.40 -11.94 -13.97
CA LEU A 93 -2.93 -12.46 -12.70
C LEU A 93 -3.70 -13.77 -12.90
N THR A 94 -4.60 -13.84 -13.89
CA THR A 94 -5.43 -15.03 -14.16
C THR A 94 -4.61 -16.22 -14.69
N LYS A 95 -3.43 -15.98 -15.27
CA LYS A 95 -2.58 -17.04 -15.83
C LYS A 95 -1.82 -17.86 -14.77
N ARG A 96 -1.71 -17.37 -13.53
CA ARG A 96 -0.98 -18.02 -12.44
C ARG A 96 -1.66 -19.31 -11.98
#